data_AF-A0A7V6PF93-F1
#
_entry.id   AF-A0A7V6PF93-F1
#
_cell.length_a   1.000
_cell.length_b   1.000
_cell.length_c   1.000
_cell.angle_alpha   90.00
_cell.angle_beta   90.00
_cell.angle_gamma   90.00
#
_symmetry.space_group_name_H-M   'P 1'
#
loop_
_entity.id
_entity.type
_entity.pdbx_description
1 polymer ?
#
loop_
_entity_poly.entity_id
_entity_poly.type
_entity_poly.pdbx_seq_one_letter_code
_entity_poly.pdbx_strand_id
1 'polypeptide(L)'
;RGTIYYRPPNEATLIYTPSLRQIEVCADSPVVRQTVSDSFAEVALGHDISQKPLTWKRYNLSRFRTSLFLKLPEIESYAFEFARVVEAEIRLGTWRRKLQLKVAIEDDIEEVADQYLGARNIFRRAEAFSRIGIAVAYNRVGDEKERTLNITIAGTKSCNLQSKTDPEERSLGFALLKEWGILSAFRQIASDDLRAIFPQLAQLHDRIEDEVTGGYLAELGLDAGRLIEGGLLERRDRQDVVLIEDDDLEGEGTVKPSATGGMVRMVGPFGEDAGKRPASDVEMYAINAQWLHETLMRLMKPLLSKRATQILDPDLTLLGAMQIDGADVPVYFARRLNDPKTVQRLDLTLRARNTAGVGIILAASEEMPSHLGPNVVMPLLSHLASADEVILFARDGIELAYRNSLSLARGGVSPRVVRTGTQSGTLFIPGKEPLHLAGNDQLTIFERLVVAAGTGSPDVQVKALMDGFESRSPQQAFRKDTWDSIRDVYISKGAKNGYWRLVLAGQPTEDVAEAPDEETV
;
A
#
# COMPACT_ATOMS: atom_id res chain seq x y z
N ARG A 1 -36.75 -4.68 -39.14
CA ARG A 1 -35.35 -4.24 -38.88
C ARG A 1 -35.45 -2.97 -38.05
N GLY A 2 -35.05 -3.03 -36.78
CA GLY A 2 -35.18 -1.91 -35.85
C GLY A 2 -34.17 -0.81 -36.15
N THR A 3 -34.59 0.44 -35.99
CA THR A 3 -33.79 1.65 -36.14
C THR A 3 -32.60 1.61 -35.18
N ILE A 4 -31.37 1.63 -35.72
CA ILE A 4 -30.14 1.69 -34.93
C ILE A 4 -29.87 3.17 -34.62
N TYR A 5 -29.96 3.55 -33.34
CA TYR A 5 -29.50 4.85 -32.88
C TYR A 5 -27.97 4.84 -32.86
N TYR A 6 -27.35 5.57 -33.78
CA TYR A 6 -25.92 5.88 -33.74
C TYR A 6 -25.67 6.82 -32.54
N ARG A 7 -25.10 6.29 -31.46
CA ARG A 7 -24.48 7.10 -30.40
C ARG A 7 -23.00 7.24 -30.75
N PRO A 8 -22.46 8.45 -30.99
CA PRO A 8 -21.03 8.62 -31.15
C PRO A 8 -20.30 8.12 -29.89
N PRO A 9 -19.17 7.40 -30.03
CA PRO A 9 -18.45 6.86 -28.90
C PRO A 9 -17.61 7.95 -28.22
N ASN A 10 -17.84 8.16 -26.92
CA ASN A 10 -16.90 8.77 -25.98
C ASN A 10 -16.48 10.24 -26.25
N GLU A 11 -17.38 11.19 -26.03
CA GLU A 11 -16.97 12.59 -25.83
C GLU A 11 -16.37 12.76 -24.42
N ALA A 12 -15.25 13.49 -24.33
CA ALA A 12 -14.63 13.91 -23.08
C ALA A 12 -14.49 15.43 -23.09
N THR A 13 -15.05 16.10 -22.08
CA THR A 13 -14.97 17.56 -21.93
C THR A 13 -13.92 17.91 -20.90
N LEU A 14 -12.93 18.72 -21.26
CA LEU A 14 -11.93 19.26 -20.35
C LEU A 14 -12.21 20.74 -20.07
N ILE A 15 -12.24 21.12 -18.79
CA ILE A 15 -12.37 22.49 -18.32
C ILE A 15 -11.13 22.82 -17.50
N TYR A 16 -10.42 23.88 -17.88
CA TYR A 16 -9.28 24.39 -17.11
C TYR A 16 -9.61 25.76 -16.53
N THR A 17 -9.43 25.91 -15.22
CA THR A 17 -9.62 27.17 -14.49
C THR A 17 -8.25 27.70 -14.04
N PRO A 18 -7.62 28.65 -14.77
CA PRO A 18 -6.24 29.07 -14.53
C PRO A 18 -6.02 29.66 -13.13
N SER A 19 -6.96 30.47 -12.63
CA SER A 19 -6.88 31.13 -11.32
C SER A 19 -6.83 30.13 -10.15
N LEU A 20 -7.42 28.94 -10.32
CA LEU A 20 -7.46 27.87 -9.32
C LEU A 20 -6.45 26.76 -9.61
N ARG A 21 -5.73 26.83 -10.74
CA ARG A 21 -4.88 25.75 -11.27
C ARG A 21 -5.61 24.41 -11.30
N GLN A 22 -6.88 24.43 -11.70
CA GLN A 22 -7.79 23.29 -11.62
C GLN A 22 -8.11 22.75 -13.02
N ILE A 23 -8.05 21.43 -13.19
CA ILE A 23 -8.46 20.71 -14.41
C ILE A 23 -9.65 19.83 -14.05
N GLU A 24 -10.75 19.93 -14.80
CA GLU A 24 -11.92 19.08 -14.68
C GLU A 24 -12.11 18.31 -15.98
N VAL A 25 -12.24 16.97 -15.90
CA VAL A 25 -12.50 16.12 -17.08
C VAL A 25 -13.81 15.36 -16.89
N CYS A 26 -14.80 15.66 -17.73
CA CYS A 26 -16.07 14.96 -17.79
C CYS A 26 -16.02 13.92 -18.91
N ALA A 27 -15.94 12.64 -18.54
CA ALA A 27 -16.02 11.52 -19.46
C ALA A 27 -16.63 10.29 -18.76
N ASP A 28 -17.26 9.40 -19.54
CA ASP A 28 -17.95 8.20 -19.03
C ASP A 28 -16.98 7.15 -18.45
N SER A 29 -15.72 7.14 -18.90
CA SER A 29 -14.69 6.19 -18.45
C SER A 29 -13.68 6.82 -17.49
N PRO A 30 -13.41 6.20 -16.33
CA PRO A 30 -12.32 6.62 -15.42
C PRO A 30 -10.96 6.64 -16.10
N VAL A 31 -10.68 5.66 -16.97
CA VAL A 31 -9.43 5.58 -17.74
C VAL A 31 -9.31 6.77 -18.70
N VAL A 32 -10.40 7.13 -19.37
CA VAL A 32 -10.44 8.30 -20.27
C VAL A 32 -10.23 9.60 -19.52
N ARG A 33 -10.84 9.75 -18.32
CA ARG A 33 -10.61 10.94 -17.47
C ARG A 33 -9.15 11.09 -17.10
N GLN A 34 -8.49 9.98 -16.77
CA GLN A 34 -7.07 9.96 -16.44
C GLN A 34 -6.22 10.30 -17.66
N THR A 35 -6.38 9.59 -18.79
CA THR A 35 -5.60 9.84 -20.01
C THR A 35 -5.71 11.28 -20.53
N VAL A 36 -6.92 11.86 -20.51
CA VAL A 36 -7.15 13.24 -20.98
C VAL A 36 -6.56 14.27 -20.02
N SER A 37 -6.70 14.05 -18.70
CA SER A 37 -6.06 14.89 -17.70
C SER A 37 -4.54 14.85 -17.83
N ASP A 38 -3.98 13.63 -17.95
CA ASP A 38 -2.54 13.31 -18.07
C ASP A 38 -1.93 14.01 -19.30
N SER A 39 -2.61 13.88 -20.45
CA SER A 39 -2.14 14.50 -21.69
C SER A 39 -2.18 16.03 -21.61
N PHE A 40 -3.23 16.61 -21.01
CA PHE A 40 -3.38 18.07 -20.97
C PHE A 40 -2.35 18.74 -20.06
N ALA A 41 -2.13 18.26 -18.84
CA ALA A 41 -1.17 18.94 -17.97
C ALA A 41 0.30 18.67 -18.36
N GLU A 42 0.63 17.54 -19.01
CA GLU A 42 1.97 17.31 -19.56
C GLU A 42 2.23 18.25 -20.74
N VAL A 43 1.34 18.25 -21.73
CA VAL A 43 1.56 18.93 -23.01
C VAL A 43 1.24 20.43 -22.94
N ALA A 44 0.14 20.81 -22.29
CA ALA A 44 -0.32 22.20 -22.27
C ALA A 44 0.20 22.99 -21.07
N LEU A 45 0.40 22.35 -19.92
CA LEU A 45 0.90 23.02 -18.71
C LEU A 45 2.38 22.78 -18.43
N GLY A 46 3.03 21.80 -19.08
CA GLY A 46 4.44 21.45 -18.82
C GLY A 46 4.64 20.86 -17.42
N HIS A 47 3.60 20.27 -16.84
CA HIS A 47 3.57 19.73 -15.48
C HIS A 47 3.39 18.21 -15.53
N ASP A 48 4.20 17.47 -14.77
CA ASP A 48 4.03 16.02 -14.59
C ASP A 48 2.87 15.74 -13.60
N ILE A 49 1.84 15.03 -14.06
CA ILE A 49 0.57 14.78 -13.33
C ILE A 49 0.64 13.49 -12.50
N SER A 50 1.81 12.84 -12.48
CA SER A 50 2.17 11.90 -11.39
C SER A 50 2.14 12.57 -9.98
N GLN A 51 1.76 13.85 -9.93
CA GLN A 51 1.56 14.69 -8.77
C GLN A 51 0.16 15.29 -8.82
N LYS A 52 -0.90 14.50 -8.54
CA LYS A 52 -2.15 14.88 -7.84
C LYS A 52 -3.36 14.12 -8.36
N PRO A 53 -4.24 13.63 -7.47
CA PRO A 53 -5.65 13.45 -7.82
C PRO A 53 -6.32 14.84 -7.95
N LEU A 54 -6.37 15.37 -9.18
CA LEU A 54 -6.77 16.76 -9.50
C LEU A 54 -8.24 17.14 -9.24
N THR A 55 -9.08 16.27 -8.66
CA THR A 55 -10.52 16.56 -8.44
C THR A 55 -11.08 16.02 -7.12
N TRP A 56 -10.28 15.89 -6.07
CA TRP A 56 -10.79 15.39 -4.79
C TRP A 56 -11.57 16.47 -4.01
N LYS A 57 -12.89 16.50 -4.18
CA LYS A 57 -13.80 17.25 -3.28
C LYS A 57 -14.21 16.32 -2.14
N ARG A 58 -13.88 16.70 -0.90
CA ARG A 58 -14.28 15.96 0.31
C ARG A 58 -15.19 16.81 1.15
N TYR A 59 -16.30 16.21 1.59
CA TYR A 59 -17.25 16.87 2.46
C TYR A 59 -17.03 16.46 3.92
N ASN A 60 -16.69 17.43 4.76
CA ASN A 60 -16.55 17.28 6.19
C ASN A 60 -17.87 17.59 6.89
N LEU A 61 -18.65 16.54 7.16
CA LEU A 61 -19.88 16.68 7.93
C LEU A 61 -19.66 16.68 9.46
N SER A 62 -18.42 16.49 9.94
CA SER A 62 -18.16 16.46 11.38
C SER A 62 -18.39 17.81 12.06
N ARG A 63 -18.34 18.94 11.33
CA ARG A 63 -18.66 20.28 11.87
C ARG A 63 -20.06 20.34 12.50
N PHE A 64 -20.99 19.52 12.00
CA PHE A 64 -22.38 19.50 12.43
C PHE A 64 -22.59 18.79 13.77
N ARG A 65 -21.53 18.18 14.34
CA ARG A 65 -21.57 17.59 15.69
C ARG A 65 -21.80 18.62 16.78
N THR A 66 -21.31 19.85 16.59
CA THR A 66 -21.45 20.93 17.58
C THR A 66 -22.67 21.79 17.29
N SER A 67 -22.96 22.08 16.03
CA SER A 67 -24.14 22.84 15.63
C SER A 67 -24.53 22.65 14.16
N LEU A 68 -25.85 22.65 13.89
CA LEU A 68 -26.48 22.73 12.58
C LEU A 68 -26.57 24.16 12.05
N PHE A 69 -26.16 25.16 12.83
CA PHE A 69 -26.12 26.55 12.40
C PHE A 69 -25.11 26.79 11.26
N LEU A 70 -25.52 27.65 10.33
CA LEU A 70 -24.71 28.16 9.24
C LEU A 70 -24.70 29.69 9.32
N LYS A 71 -23.50 30.26 9.51
CA LYS A 71 -23.33 31.71 9.42
C LYS A 71 -23.66 32.17 8.00
N LEU A 72 -24.36 33.31 7.86
CA LEU A 72 -24.51 33.94 6.56
C LEU A 72 -23.12 34.26 5.98
N PRO A 73 -22.83 33.81 4.74
CA PRO A 73 -21.54 34.01 4.11
C PRO A 73 -21.42 35.39 3.48
N GLU A 74 -20.20 35.91 3.40
CA GLU A 74 -19.87 37.11 2.64
C GLU A 74 -19.15 36.71 1.36
N ILE A 75 -19.85 36.78 0.22
CA ILE A 75 -19.30 36.44 -1.10
C ILE A 75 -19.54 37.60 -2.04
N GLU A 76 -18.47 38.10 -2.68
CA GLU A 76 -18.55 39.19 -3.65
C GLU A 76 -19.60 38.90 -4.73
N SER A 77 -20.36 39.94 -5.11
CA SER A 77 -21.42 39.88 -6.13
C SER A 77 -22.71 39.15 -5.73
N TYR A 78 -22.84 38.68 -4.49
CA TYR A 78 -24.05 38.04 -3.98
C TYR A 78 -24.51 38.68 -2.67
N ALA A 79 -25.82 38.81 -2.51
CA ALA A 79 -26.46 39.11 -1.23
C ALA A 79 -27.29 37.90 -0.79
N PHE A 80 -27.27 37.62 0.50
CA PHE A 80 -27.90 36.43 1.09
C PHE A 80 -28.95 36.86 2.10
N GLU A 81 -30.13 36.28 1.99
CA GLU A 81 -31.21 36.51 2.96
C GLU A 81 -31.13 35.49 4.10
N PHE A 82 -30.91 34.23 3.76
CA PHE A 82 -30.67 33.18 4.75
C PHE A 82 -29.80 32.05 4.20
N ALA A 83 -29.17 31.32 5.11
CA ALA A 83 -28.59 30.00 4.87
C ALA A 83 -28.98 29.08 6.03
N ARG A 84 -29.68 27.99 5.75
CA ARG A 84 -30.26 27.12 6.80
C ARG A 84 -30.05 25.65 6.47
N VAL A 85 -29.76 24.85 7.50
CA VAL A 85 -29.85 23.39 7.40
C VAL A 85 -31.32 23.01 7.52
N VAL A 86 -31.87 22.41 6.47
CA VAL A 86 -33.28 22.01 6.40
C VAL A 86 -33.46 20.49 6.50
N GLU A 87 -32.34 19.75 6.44
CA GLU A 87 -32.33 18.29 6.51
C GLU A 87 -31.05 17.81 7.20
N ALA A 88 -31.19 16.92 8.19
CA ALA A 88 -30.08 16.23 8.83
C ALA A 88 -30.39 14.74 8.97
N GLU A 89 -29.44 13.88 8.56
CA GLU A 89 -29.50 12.43 8.74
C GLU A 89 -28.29 11.94 9.54
N ILE A 90 -28.56 11.14 10.57
CA ILE A 90 -27.55 10.50 11.41
C ILE A 90 -27.73 8.98 11.42
N ARG A 91 -26.68 8.26 11.79
CA ARG A 91 -26.71 6.79 11.96
C ARG A 91 -26.98 6.42 13.42
N LEU A 92 -27.72 5.33 13.63
CA LEU A 92 -28.13 4.86 14.95
C LEU A 92 -27.47 3.53 15.31
N GLY A 93 -26.28 3.58 15.92
CA GLY A 93 -25.51 2.40 16.30
C GLY A 93 -24.94 1.68 15.08
N THR A 94 -25.77 0.92 14.37
CA THR A 94 -25.38 0.19 13.15
C THR A 94 -25.67 0.99 11.89
N TRP A 95 -24.86 0.83 10.83
CA TRP A 95 -25.01 1.58 9.58
C TRP A 95 -26.38 1.47 8.92
N ARG A 96 -27.11 0.36 9.08
CA ARG A 96 -28.44 0.18 8.46
C ARG A 96 -29.53 1.05 9.07
N ARG A 97 -29.34 1.55 10.29
CA ARG A 97 -30.35 2.33 11.02
C ARG A 97 -30.03 3.81 10.88
N LYS A 98 -31.01 4.57 10.42
CA LYS A 98 -30.90 6.00 10.15
C LYS A 98 -32.02 6.74 10.88
N LEU A 99 -31.71 7.91 11.40
CA LEU A 99 -32.71 8.90 11.80
C LEU A 99 -32.52 10.13 10.92
N GLN A 100 -33.62 10.61 10.35
CA GLN A 100 -33.65 11.78 9.48
C GLN A 100 -34.64 12.78 10.04
N LEU A 101 -34.19 14.02 10.20
CA LEU A 101 -35.03 15.17 10.54
C LEU A 101 -35.03 16.11 9.34
N LYS A 102 -36.22 16.54 8.92
CA LYS A 102 -36.42 17.51 7.85
C LYS A 102 -37.42 18.55 8.33
N VAL A 103 -37.12 19.82 8.09
CA VAL A 103 -37.92 20.97 8.53
C VAL A 103 -38.24 21.88 7.37
N ALA A 104 -39.20 22.81 7.56
CA ALA A 104 -39.46 23.86 6.59
C ALA A 104 -38.33 24.89 6.60
N ILE A 105 -38.28 25.76 5.59
CA ILE A 105 -37.21 26.77 5.48
C ILE A 105 -37.34 27.82 6.60
N GLU A 106 -38.55 28.05 7.06
CA GLU A 106 -38.90 29.04 8.09
C GLU A 106 -38.50 28.58 9.49
N ASP A 107 -38.34 27.27 9.69
CA ASP A 107 -37.99 26.66 10.96
C ASP A 107 -36.48 26.67 11.22
N ASP A 108 -36.09 26.70 12.50
CA ASP A 108 -34.75 26.33 12.95
C ASP A 108 -34.72 24.83 13.28
N ILE A 109 -33.89 24.08 12.56
CA ILE A 109 -33.79 22.62 12.73
C ILE A 109 -33.30 22.22 14.13
N GLU A 110 -32.49 23.05 14.81
CA GLU A 110 -32.06 22.79 16.18
C GLU A 110 -33.19 23.02 17.18
N GLU A 111 -33.97 24.09 17.03
CA GLU A 111 -35.13 24.36 17.88
C GLU A 111 -36.19 23.26 17.73
N VAL A 112 -36.47 22.83 16.50
CA VAL A 112 -37.37 21.72 16.24
C VAL A 112 -36.84 20.42 16.86
N ALA A 113 -35.55 20.13 16.67
CA ALA A 113 -34.95 18.94 17.28
C ALA A 113 -35.04 18.98 18.82
N ASP A 114 -34.79 20.13 19.44
CA ASP A 114 -34.87 20.30 20.89
C ASP A 114 -36.30 20.22 21.40
N GLN A 115 -37.28 20.79 20.70
CA GLN A 115 -38.69 20.74 21.10
C GLN A 115 -39.24 19.30 21.08
N TYR A 116 -38.94 18.52 20.03
CA TYR A 116 -39.58 17.21 19.82
C TYR A 116 -38.72 16.03 20.31
N LEU A 117 -37.39 16.17 20.38
CA LEU A 117 -36.49 15.13 20.90
C LEU A 117 -36.01 15.42 22.33
N GLY A 118 -36.19 16.66 22.81
CA GLY A 118 -35.93 17.07 24.19
C GLY A 118 -34.48 16.86 24.64
N ALA A 119 -34.30 16.57 25.94
CA ALA A 119 -32.99 16.29 26.54
C ALA A 119 -32.28 15.05 25.95
N ARG A 120 -32.98 14.26 25.11
CA ARG A 120 -32.43 13.11 24.38
C ARG A 120 -32.22 13.40 22.89
N ASN A 121 -32.11 14.67 22.51
CA ASN A 121 -31.79 15.09 21.15
C ASN A 121 -30.51 14.39 20.67
N ILE A 122 -30.72 13.34 19.86
CA ILE A 122 -29.66 12.45 19.40
C ILE A 122 -28.80 13.11 18.33
N PHE A 123 -29.26 14.19 17.68
CA PHE A 123 -28.45 14.97 16.74
C PHE A 123 -27.29 15.69 17.45
N ARG A 124 -27.48 16.16 18.69
CA ARG A 124 -26.39 16.73 19.52
C ARG A 124 -25.37 15.70 19.99
N ARG A 125 -25.76 14.43 20.00
CA ARG A 125 -24.90 13.29 20.40
C ARG A 125 -24.48 12.45 19.19
N ALA A 126 -24.79 12.92 17.99
CA ALA A 126 -24.54 12.17 16.78
C ALA A 126 -23.04 12.07 16.55
N GLU A 127 -22.55 10.84 16.48
CA GLU A 127 -21.13 10.59 16.21
C GLU A 127 -20.78 10.95 14.77
N ALA A 128 -21.70 10.77 13.82
CA ALA A 128 -21.51 11.19 12.44
C ALA A 128 -22.84 11.47 11.73
N PHE A 129 -22.81 12.47 10.85
CA PHE A 129 -23.90 12.78 9.93
C PHE A 129 -23.64 12.06 8.61
N SER A 130 -24.66 11.39 8.08
CA SER A 130 -24.59 10.74 6.77
C SER A 130 -25.21 11.55 5.65
N ARG A 131 -26.03 12.56 5.97
CA ARG A 131 -26.61 13.47 4.98
C ARG A 131 -26.94 14.82 5.62
N ILE A 132 -26.68 15.89 4.89
CA ILE A 132 -27.06 17.27 5.24
C ILE A 132 -27.69 17.93 4.01
N GLY A 133 -28.85 18.55 4.19
CA GLY A 133 -29.49 19.41 3.22
C GLY A 133 -29.50 20.85 3.69
N ILE A 134 -29.08 21.75 2.81
CA ILE A 134 -28.93 23.20 3.06
C ILE A 134 -29.77 23.94 2.03
N ALA A 135 -30.54 24.92 2.49
CA ALA A 135 -31.24 25.88 1.64
C ALA A 135 -30.61 27.27 1.82
N VAL A 136 -30.41 27.98 0.71
CA VAL A 136 -29.83 29.32 0.69
C VAL A 136 -30.69 30.21 -0.19
N ALA A 137 -31.22 31.29 0.36
CA ALA A 137 -31.83 32.35 -0.45
C ALA A 137 -30.80 33.43 -0.74
N TYR A 138 -30.69 33.81 -2.01
CA TYR A 138 -29.72 34.77 -2.48
C TYR A 138 -30.24 35.56 -3.69
N ASN A 139 -29.68 36.73 -3.90
CA ASN A 139 -29.79 37.50 -5.12
C ASN A 139 -28.40 37.93 -5.59
N ARG A 140 -28.29 38.28 -6.87
CA ARG A 140 -27.05 38.85 -7.41
C ARG A 140 -27.05 40.34 -7.13
N VAL A 141 -25.89 40.91 -6.80
CA VAL A 141 -25.79 42.35 -6.60
C VAL A 141 -26.19 43.06 -7.91
N GLY A 142 -27.20 43.92 -7.84
CA GLY A 142 -27.81 44.57 -9.01
C GLY A 142 -29.00 43.83 -9.64
N ASP A 143 -29.42 42.68 -9.08
CA ASP A 143 -30.61 41.91 -9.45
C ASP A 143 -31.56 41.83 -8.23
N GLU A 144 -32.82 42.26 -8.43
CA GLU A 144 -33.86 42.17 -7.39
C GLU A 144 -34.49 40.77 -7.33
N LYS A 145 -34.16 39.88 -8.27
CA LYS A 145 -34.71 38.52 -8.30
C LYS A 145 -34.08 37.65 -7.21
N GLU A 146 -34.89 37.32 -6.21
CA GLU A 146 -34.56 36.31 -5.21
C GLU A 146 -34.51 34.90 -5.84
N ARG A 147 -33.53 34.10 -5.42
CA ARG A 147 -33.27 32.74 -5.90
C ARG A 147 -32.95 31.84 -4.74
N THR A 148 -33.28 30.56 -4.84
CA THR A 148 -32.96 29.56 -3.82
C THR A 148 -32.00 28.51 -4.36
N LEU A 149 -30.86 28.33 -3.69
CA LEU A 149 -29.92 27.26 -3.94
C LEU A 149 -30.06 26.16 -2.88
N ASN A 150 -30.45 24.97 -3.33
CA ASN A 150 -30.54 23.78 -2.48
C ASN A 150 -29.29 22.91 -2.66
N ILE A 151 -28.55 22.73 -1.58
CA ILE A 151 -27.32 21.93 -1.53
C ILE A 151 -27.60 20.69 -0.70
N THR A 152 -27.29 19.53 -1.26
CA THR A 152 -27.41 18.26 -0.57
C THR A 152 -26.07 17.58 -0.59
N ILE A 153 -25.60 17.17 0.59
CA ILE A 153 -24.37 16.42 0.78
C ILE A 153 -24.74 15.06 1.35
N ALA A 154 -24.23 13.99 0.75
CA ALA A 154 -24.40 12.62 1.23
C ALA A 154 -23.02 11.96 1.45
N GLY A 155 -22.73 11.63 2.70
CA GLY A 155 -21.44 11.12 3.12
C GLY A 155 -20.28 12.07 2.80
N THR A 156 -19.13 11.49 2.47
CA THR A 156 -17.87 12.24 2.28
C THR A 156 -17.57 12.59 0.82
N LYS A 157 -18.31 12.03 -0.14
CA LYS A 157 -17.99 12.09 -1.58
C LYS A 157 -19.11 12.62 -2.48
N SER A 158 -20.36 12.65 -2.01
CA SER A 158 -21.49 13.00 -2.87
C SER A 158 -22.06 14.37 -2.53
N CYS A 159 -22.26 15.20 -3.56
CA CYS A 159 -23.01 16.43 -3.48
C CYS A 159 -23.77 16.69 -4.78
N ASN A 160 -25.00 17.19 -4.67
CA ASN A 160 -25.85 17.52 -5.81
C ASN A 160 -25.36 18.74 -6.63
N LEU A 161 -24.39 19.52 -6.13
CA LEU A 161 -23.85 20.66 -6.88
C LEU A 161 -23.21 20.24 -8.19
N GLN A 162 -22.62 19.03 -8.28
CA GLN A 162 -22.01 18.57 -9.52
C GLN A 162 -23.03 18.38 -10.65
N SER A 163 -24.28 18.05 -10.31
CA SER A 163 -25.35 17.81 -11.28
C SER A 163 -26.22 19.04 -11.58
N LYS A 164 -25.88 20.21 -11.03
CA LYS A 164 -26.56 21.47 -11.33
C LYS A 164 -26.20 21.96 -12.73
N THR A 165 -27.21 22.34 -13.50
CA THR A 165 -27.05 22.78 -14.90
C THR A 165 -26.40 24.16 -15.00
N ASP A 166 -26.74 25.09 -14.09
CA ASP A 166 -26.21 26.45 -14.08
C ASP A 166 -24.77 26.48 -13.53
N PRO A 167 -23.75 26.84 -14.34
CA PRO A 167 -22.36 26.96 -13.89
C PRO A 167 -22.14 27.96 -12.75
N GLU A 168 -22.94 29.03 -12.68
CA GLU A 168 -22.81 30.05 -11.65
C GLU A 168 -23.39 29.58 -10.31
N GLU A 169 -24.54 28.88 -10.32
CA GLU A 169 -25.06 28.19 -9.12
C GLU A 169 -24.08 27.15 -8.59
N ARG A 170 -23.42 26.41 -9.49
CA ARG A 170 -22.36 25.45 -9.10
C ARG A 170 -21.22 26.14 -8.38
N SER A 171 -20.73 27.23 -8.98
CA SER A 171 -19.57 27.97 -8.48
C SER A 171 -19.87 28.61 -7.12
N LEU A 172 -21.05 29.24 -7.00
CA LEU A 172 -21.57 29.77 -5.75
C LEU A 172 -21.70 28.67 -4.69
N GLY A 173 -22.31 27.54 -5.03
CA GLY A 173 -22.48 26.41 -4.12
C GLY A 173 -21.15 25.90 -3.55
N PHE A 174 -20.12 25.74 -4.38
CA PHE A 174 -18.81 25.31 -3.89
C PHE A 174 -18.12 26.38 -3.04
N ALA A 175 -18.30 27.67 -3.35
CA ALA A 175 -17.79 28.77 -2.53
C ALA A 175 -18.44 28.77 -1.14
N LEU A 176 -19.76 28.60 -1.07
CA LEU A 176 -20.51 28.49 0.18
C LEU A 176 -20.04 27.30 1.05
N LEU A 177 -19.90 26.12 0.44
CA LEU A 177 -19.41 24.94 1.17
C LEU A 177 -17.99 25.13 1.69
N LYS A 178 -17.14 25.88 0.97
CA LYS A 178 -15.78 26.21 1.43
C LYS A 178 -15.82 27.19 2.61
N GLU A 179 -16.64 28.24 2.54
CA GLU A 179 -16.80 29.24 3.60
C GLU A 179 -17.30 28.62 4.91
N TRP A 180 -18.21 27.65 4.82
CA TRP A 180 -18.70 26.91 6.00
C TRP A 180 -17.76 25.83 6.51
N GLY A 181 -16.60 25.62 5.87
CA GLY A 181 -15.67 24.54 6.21
C GLY A 181 -16.23 23.13 5.95
N ILE A 182 -17.28 23.02 5.13
CA ILE A 182 -17.87 21.73 4.73
C ILE A 182 -17.07 21.11 3.60
N LEU A 183 -16.58 21.92 2.66
CA LEU A 183 -15.71 21.46 1.59
C LEU A 183 -14.27 21.63 2.04
N SER A 184 -13.63 20.52 2.42
CA SER A 184 -12.19 20.50 2.66
C SER A 184 -11.47 20.39 1.32
N ALA A 185 -10.58 21.34 1.06
CA ALA A 185 -9.67 21.24 -0.08
C ALA A 185 -8.56 20.23 0.23
N PHE A 186 -8.14 19.48 -0.80
CA PHE A 186 -6.90 18.72 -0.72
C PHE A 186 -5.75 19.63 -0.29
N ARG A 187 -5.01 19.22 0.74
CA ARG A 187 -3.82 19.91 1.21
C ARG A 187 -2.62 19.00 1.01
N GLN A 188 -1.70 19.42 0.16
CA GLN A 188 -0.45 18.70 -0.01
C GLN A 188 0.32 18.73 1.31
N ILE A 189 0.62 17.55 1.85
CA ILE A 189 1.53 17.40 2.99
C ILE A 189 2.93 17.74 2.50
N ALA A 190 3.67 18.57 3.25
CA ALA A 190 5.00 18.98 2.83
C ALA A 190 5.95 17.78 2.77
N SER A 191 6.98 17.85 1.92
CA SER A 191 7.90 16.72 1.75
C SER A 191 8.64 16.37 3.05
N ASP A 192 9.00 17.36 3.86
CA ASP A 192 9.72 17.13 5.13
C ASP A 192 8.81 16.48 6.17
N ASP A 193 7.54 16.88 6.20
CA ASP A 193 6.52 16.23 7.03
C ASP A 193 6.32 14.77 6.63
N LEU A 194 6.22 14.49 5.33
CA LEU A 194 6.10 13.12 4.81
C LEU A 194 7.33 12.27 5.11
N ARG A 195 8.53 12.86 5.10
CA ARG A 195 9.77 12.19 5.51
C ARG A 195 9.76 11.86 7.00
N ALA A 196 9.29 12.78 7.84
CA ALA A 196 9.22 12.59 9.28
C ALA A 196 8.30 11.43 9.68
N ILE A 197 7.20 11.22 8.95
CA ILE A 197 6.26 10.11 9.17
C ILE A 197 6.49 8.91 8.22
N PHE A 198 7.63 8.87 7.51
CA PHE A 198 7.89 7.83 6.52
C PHE A 198 7.82 6.40 7.09
N PRO A 199 8.39 6.09 8.28
CA PRO A 199 8.28 4.76 8.86
C PRO A 199 6.82 4.31 9.05
N GLN A 200 5.98 5.20 9.54
CA GLN A 200 4.55 4.93 9.77
C GLN A 200 3.79 4.75 8.47
N LEU A 201 4.12 5.52 7.42
CA LEU A 201 3.55 5.35 6.09
C LEU A 201 3.94 4.00 5.46
N ALA A 202 5.17 3.55 5.67
CA ALA A 202 5.63 2.23 5.21
C ALA A 202 4.88 1.10 5.95
N GLN A 203 4.68 1.23 7.27
CA GLN A 203 3.89 0.27 8.05
C GLN A 203 2.44 0.21 7.60
N LEU A 204 1.79 1.36 7.37
CA LEU A 204 0.45 1.41 6.79
C LEU A 204 0.39 0.75 5.41
N HIS A 205 1.44 0.94 4.60
CA HIS A 205 1.54 0.35 3.28
C HIS A 205 1.84 -1.15 3.33
N ASP A 206 2.37 -1.72 4.40
CA ASP A 206 2.68 -3.15 4.44
C ASP A 206 1.48 -4.03 4.82
N ARG A 207 0.41 -3.43 5.36
CA ARG A 207 -0.77 -4.15 5.86
C ARG A 207 -1.45 -4.99 4.77
N ILE A 208 -2.10 -6.08 5.18
CA ILE A 208 -2.96 -6.88 4.29
C ILE A 208 -4.31 -6.18 4.09
N GLU A 209 -4.83 -5.57 5.15
CA GLU A 209 -6.10 -4.86 5.16
C GLU A 209 -5.95 -3.43 4.68
N ASP A 210 -6.89 -2.98 3.86
CA ASP A 210 -6.96 -1.60 3.37
C ASP A 210 -7.75 -0.69 4.32
N GLU A 211 -8.13 -1.15 5.51
CA GLU A 211 -8.83 -0.35 6.52
C GLU A 211 -8.08 -0.37 7.85
N VAL A 212 -8.17 0.74 8.58
CA VAL A 212 -7.53 0.94 9.89
C VAL A 212 -8.44 1.73 10.82
N THR A 213 -8.36 1.43 12.11
CA THR A 213 -9.04 2.19 13.17
C THR A 213 -8.29 3.48 13.49
N GLY A 214 -8.98 4.47 14.04
CA GLY A 214 -8.36 5.68 14.57
C GLY A 214 -7.42 5.43 15.74
N GLY A 215 -7.71 4.42 16.58
CA GLY A 215 -6.85 4.01 17.68
C GLY A 215 -5.48 3.56 17.17
N TYR A 216 -5.47 2.67 16.17
CA TYR A 216 -4.24 2.25 15.50
C TYR A 216 -3.46 3.42 14.87
N LEU A 217 -4.15 4.39 14.25
CA LEU A 217 -3.47 5.60 13.74
C LEU A 217 -2.84 6.42 14.87
N ALA A 218 -3.53 6.54 16.01
CA ALA A 218 -3.01 7.25 17.18
C ALA A 218 -1.80 6.53 17.81
N GLU A 219 -1.80 5.19 17.87
CA GLU A 219 -0.66 4.39 18.30
C GLU A 219 0.58 4.61 17.42
N LEU A 220 0.37 4.76 16.10
CA LEU A 220 1.44 5.15 15.17
C LEU A 220 1.85 6.62 15.28
N GLY A 221 1.15 7.45 16.06
CA GLY A 221 1.37 8.89 16.15
C GLY A 221 0.92 9.66 14.89
N LEU A 222 -0.02 9.10 14.13
CA LEU A 222 -0.52 9.68 12.88
C LEU A 222 -1.81 10.49 13.09
N ASP A 223 -1.83 11.71 12.57
CA ASP A 223 -3.02 12.55 12.52
C ASP A 223 -3.91 12.13 11.32
N ALA A 224 -5.02 11.46 11.63
CA ALA A 224 -5.99 11.02 10.62
C ALA A 224 -6.57 12.18 9.79
N GLY A 225 -6.81 13.34 10.40
CA GLY A 225 -7.29 14.54 9.72
C GLY A 225 -6.27 15.03 8.68
N ARG A 226 -5.00 15.14 9.08
CA ARG A 226 -3.91 15.51 8.17
C ARG A 226 -3.74 14.54 7.01
N LEU A 227 -3.82 13.23 7.28
CA LEU A 227 -3.74 12.20 6.23
C LEU A 227 -4.96 12.20 5.30
N ILE A 228 -6.14 12.55 5.82
CA ILE A 228 -7.36 12.78 5.01
C ILE A 228 -7.17 14.01 4.11
N GLU A 229 -6.65 15.12 4.63
CA GLU A 229 -6.36 16.32 3.83
C GLU A 229 -5.34 16.02 2.72
N GLY A 230 -4.33 15.21 3.03
CA GLY A 230 -3.33 14.73 2.08
C GLY A 230 -3.79 13.61 1.14
N GLY A 231 -5.05 13.17 1.25
CA GLY A 231 -5.64 12.13 0.39
C GLY A 231 -5.17 10.70 0.65
N LEU A 232 -4.37 10.47 1.71
CA LEU A 232 -3.80 9.16 2.07
C LEU A 232 -4.81 8.25 2.77
N LEU A 233 -5.77 8.82 3.49
CA LEU A 233 -6.86 8.10 4.15
C LEU A 233 -8.22 8.57 3.66
N GLU A 234 -9.24 7.75 3.82
CA GLU A 234 -10.65 8.08 3.63
C GLU A 234 -11.44 7.65 4.85
N ARG A 235 -12.24 8.56 5.42
CA ARG A 235 -13.17 8.17 6.48
C ARG A 235 -14.27 7.26 5.92
N ARG A 236 -14.48 6.09 6.55
CA ARG A 236 -15.47 5.08 6.14
C ARG A 236 -16.64 5.02 7.11
N ASP A 237 -16.44 4.41 8.25
CA ASP A 237 -17.48 4.12 9.24
C ASP A 237 -16.87 4.12 10.65
N ARG A 238 -17.42 3.31 11.55
CA ARG A 238 -16.91 3.02 12.88
C ARG A 238 -16.83 1.51 13.06
N GLN A 239 -15.87 1.07 13.86
CA GLN A 239 -15.83 -0.30 14.34
C GLN A 239 -16.99 -0.52 15.33
N ASP A 240 -17.74 -1.60 15.14
CA ASP A 240 -18.88 -1.95 16.02
C ASP A 240 -18.51 -2.96 17.10
N VAL A 241 -17.46 -3.75 16.85
CA VAL A 241 -16.94 -4.80 17.75
C VAL A 241 -15.45 -4.55 17.96
N VAL A 242 -15.02 -4.43 19.21
CA VAL A 242 -13.60 -4.32 19.57
C VAL A 242 -13.20 -5.51 20.42
N LEU A 243 -11.91 -5.83 20.43
CA LEU A 243 -11.35 -6.74 21.42
C LEU A 243 -11.09 -5.96 22.70
N ILE A 244 -11.61 -6.50 23.82
CA ILE A 244 -11.34 -6.00 25.17
C ILE A 244 -10.33 -6.98 25.77
N GLU A 245 -9.17 -6.43 26.13
CA GLU A 245 -8.12 -7.11 26.88
C GLU A 245 -7.88 -6.27 28.14
N ASP A 246 -8.74 -6.47 29.15
CA ASP A 246 -8.58 -5.90 30.49
C ASP A 246 -8.43 -7.06 31.50
N ASP A 247 -7.72 -6.84 32.60
CA ASP A 247 -7.37 -7.88 33.59
C ASP A 247 -8.57 -8.71 34.11
N ASP A 248 -9.79 -8.15 34.05
CA ASP A 248 -11.05 -8.79 34.49
C ASP A 248 -12.04 -9.10 33.34
N LEU A 249 -11.74 -8.69 32.09
CA LEU A 249 -12.65 -8.76 30.94
C LEU A 249 -11.87 -9.10 29.66
N GLU A 250 -12.08 -10.30 29.13
CA GLU A 250 -11.44 -10.77 27.90
C GLU A 250 -12.49 -11.17 26.86
N GLY A 251 -12.39 -10.63 25.65
CA GLY A 251 -13.20 -11.04 24.49
C GLY A 251 -13.79 -9.90 23.67
N GLU A 252 -14.70 -10.26 22.76
CA GLU A 252 -15.35 -9.31 21.85
C GLU A 252 -16.40 -8.44 22.59
N GLY A 253 -16.15 -7.13 22.60
CA GLY A 253 -17.07 -6.13 23.13
C GLY A 253 -17.76 -5.32 22.04
N THR A 254 -18.94 -4.78 22.34
CA THR A 254 -19.69 -3.91 21.42
C THR A 254 -19.54 -2.44 21.78
N VAL A 255 -19.41 -1.59 20.76
CA VAL A 255 -19.32 -0.14 20.94
C VAL A 255 -20.73 0.47 21.06
N LYS A 256 -21.01 1.19 22.15
CA LYS A 256 -22.29 1.87 22.42
C LYS A 256 -22.12 3.39 22.56
N PRO A 257 -23.16 4.18 22.27
CA PRO A 257 -23.13 5.62 22.52
C PRO A 257 -22.89 5.94 24.01
N SER A 258 -22.07 6.96 24.30
CA SER A 258 -21.84 7.47 25.64
C SER A 258 -22.75 8.66 25.97
N ALA A 259 -23.00 8.90 27.26
CA ALA A 259 -23.59 10.16 27.72
C ALA A 259 -22.60 11.33 27.69
N THR A 260 -21.30 11.04 27.59
CA THR A 260 -20.23 12.05 27.49
C THR A 260 -19.95 12.33 26.02
N GLY A 261 -20.07 13.59 25.60
CA GLY A 261 -19.77 14.00 24.22
C GLY A 261 -18.34 13.64 23.81
N GLY A 262 -18.17 13.18 22.57
CA GLY A 262 -16.87 12.76 22.04
C GLY A 262 -16.35 11.41 22.54
N MET A 263 -17.10 10.69 23.37
CA MET A 263 -16.74 9.38 23.88
C MET A 263 -17.74 8.30 23.43
N VAL A 264 -17.27 7.06 23.37
CA VAL A 264 -18.08 5.85 23.25
C VAL A 264 -17.90 4.98 24.49
N ARG A 265 -18.88 4.11 24.78
CA ARG A 265 -18.79 3.12 25.85
C ARG A 265 -18.54 1.74 25.26
N MET A 266 -17.60 1.01 25.83
CA MET A 266 -17.36 -0.38 25.51
C MET A 266 -18.20 -1.27 26.42
N VAL A 267 -18.88 -2.25 25.83
CA VAL A 267 -19.71 -3.19 26.57
C VAL A 267 -19.24 -4.60 26.25
N GLY A 268 -18.79 -5.32 27.27
CA GLY A 268 -18.32 -6.71 27.15
C GLY A 268 -19.39 -7.67 26.64
N PRO A 269 -19.01 -8.90 26.27
CA PRO A 269 -19.90 -9.88 25.66
C PRO A 269 -21.12 -10.22 26.56
N PHE A 270 -20.97 -10.10 27.88
CA PHE A 270 -22.04 -10.36 28.87
C PHE A 270 -22.74 -9.10 29.38
N GLY A 271 -22.52 -7.95 28.74
CA GLY A 271 -23.16 -6.68 29.12
C GLY A 271 -22.39 -5.86 30.17
N GLU A 272 -21.19 -6.31 30.55
CA GLU A 272 -20.30 -5.62 31.48
C GLU A 272 -19.83 -4.28 30.90
N ASP A 273 -19.65 -3.27 31.76
CA ASP A 273 -19.08 -1.99 31.35
C ASP A 273 -17.56 -2.13 31.24
N ALA A 274 -17.05 -2.07 30.02
CA ALA A 274 -15.62 -2.14 29.71
C ALA A 274 -15.00 -0.74 29.53
N GLY A 275 -15.62 0.27 30.14
CA GLY A 275 -15.11 1.63 30.16
C GLY A 275 -15.48 2.47 28.94
N LYS A 276 -14.85 3.65 28.85
CA LYS A 276 -15.09 4.63 27.79
C LYS A 276 -13.81 4.87 26.99
N ARG A 277 -13.96 5.07 25.68
CA ARG A 277 -12.87 5.48 24.79
C ARG A 277 -13.28 6.70 23.96
N PRO A 278 -12.33 7.53 23.51
CA PRO A 278 -12.59 8.55 22.50
C PRO A 278 -13.32 7.96 21.29
N ALA A 279 -14.35 8.65 20.80
CA ALA A 279 -15.09 8.22 19.62
C ALA A 279 -14.19 8.14 18.38
N SER A 280 -13.12 8.94 18.33
CA SER A 280 -12.09 8.92 17.28
C SER A 280 -11.39 7.57 17.15
N ASP A 281 -11.21 6.85 18.26
CA ASP A 281 -10.38 5.65 18.30
C ASP A 281 -11.04 4.48 17.56
N VAL A 282 -12.37 4.47 17.59
CA VAL A 282 -13.19 3.47 16.91
C VAL A 282 -13.61 3.91 15.50
N GLU A 283 -13.24 5.12 15.04
CA GLU A 283 -13.50 5.52 13.65
C GLU A 283 -12.67 4.66 12.68
N MET A 284 -13.28 4.22 11.59
CA MET A 284 -12.64 3.41 10.55
C MET A 284 -12.26 4.28 9.35
N TYR A 285 -11.05 4.06 8.88
CA TYR A 285 -10.46 4.76 7.74
C TYR A 285 -10.01 3.75 6.70
N ALA A 286 -10.41 3.93 5.45
CA ALA A 286 -9.82 3.22 4.33
C ALA A 286 -8.51 3.91 3.90
N ILE A 287 -7.47 3.11 3.70
CA ILE A 287 -6.19 3.54 3.15
C ILE A 287 -6.35 3.70 1.63
N ASN A 288 -5.93 4.85 1.12
CA ASN A 288 -5.76 5.01 -0.33
C ASN A 288 -4.46 4.34 -0.75
N ALA A 289 -4.50 3.01 -0.92
CA ALA A 289 -3.30 2.19 -1.15
C ALA A 289 -2.46 2.66 -2.34
N GLN A 290 -3.12 3.07 -3.43
CA GLN A 290 -2.43 3.58 -4.62
C GLN A 290 -1.69 4.89 -4.31
N TRP A 291 -2.36 5.87 -3.70
CA TRP A 291 -1.74 7.16 -3.40
C TRP A 291 -0.65 7.05 -2.35
N LEU A 292 -0.82 6.15 -1.37
CA LEU A 292 0.20 5.83 -0.39
C LEU A 292 1.44 5.21 -1.06
N HIS A 293 1.25 4.25 -1.96
CA HIS A 293 2.33 3.65 -2.74
C HIS A 293 3.12 4.71 -3.53
N GLU A 294 2.42 5.54 -4.31
CA GLU A 294 3.03 6.63 -5.09
C GLU A 294 3.78 7.63 -4.20
N THR A 295 3.25 7.92 -3.00
CA THR A 295 3.88 8.80 -2.03
C THR A 295 5.20 8.21 -1.51
N LEU A 296 5.22 6.94 -1.11
CA LEU A 296 6.44 6.25 -0.69
C LEU A 296 7.46 6.20 -1.82
N MET A 297 7.03 5.83 -3.03
CA MET A 297 7.90 5.83 -4.21
C MET A 297 8.57 7.18 -4.46
N ARG A 298 7.79 8.27 -4.36
CA ARG A 298 8.30 9.64 -4.55
C ARG A 298 9.39 9.98 -3.53
N LEU A 299 9.23 9.54 -2.29
CA LEU A 299 10.20 9.76 -1.21
C LEU A 299 11.47 8.92 -1.40
N MET A 300 11.36 7.75 -2.06
CA MET A 300 12.50 6.89 -2.41
C MET A 300 13.23 7.31 -3.69
N LYS A 301 12.61 8.10 -4.59
CA LYS A 301 13.22 8.54 -5.86
C LYS A 301 14.65 9.10 -5.74
N PRO A 302 15.02 9.89 -4.71
CA PRO A 302 16.38 10.42 -4.57
C PRO A 302 17.46 9.36 -4.37
N LEU A 303 17.11 8.14 -3.96
CA LEU A 303 18.04 7.03 -3.80
C LEU A 303 18.60 6.52 -5.15
N LEU A 304 17.85 6.69 -6.23
CA LEU A 304 18.10 6.05 -7.53
C LEU A 304 19.01 6.89 -8.43
N SER A 305 19.97 6.24 -9.09
CA SER A 305 20.78 6.85 -10.16
C SER A 305 20.03 6.89 -11.49
N LYS A 306 19.20 5.87 -11.78
CA LYS A 306 18.33 5.79 -12.96
C LYS A 306 16.91 5.48 -12.53
N ARG A 307 15.95 6.19 -13.11
CA ARG A 307 14.52 6.04 -12.81
C ARG A 307 13.86 5.25 -13.93
N ALA A 308 13.25 4.13 -13.57
CA ALA A 308 12.54 3.27 -14.52
C ALA A 308 11.42 2.55 -13.76
N THR A 309 10.42 3.32 -13.36
CA THR A 309 9.31 2.79 -12.55
C THR A 309 8.44 1.84 -13.37
N GLN A 310 8.24 0.63 -12.86
CA GLN A 310 7.32 -0.35 -13.44
C GLN A 310 6.68 -1.17 -12.32
N ILE A 311 5.36 -1.14 -12.21
CA ILE A 311 4.60 -2.05 -11.33
C ILE A 311 4.64 -3.44 -11.96
N LEU A 312 5.19 -4.41 -11.23
CA LEU A 312 5.37 -5.79 -11.71
C LEU A 312 4.29 -6.72 -11.17
N ASP A 313 3.83 -6.43 -9.96
CA ASP A 313 2.79 -7.10 -9.19
C ASP A 313 2.20 -6.06 -8.21
N PRO A 314 0.96 -6.20 -7.72
CA PRO A 314 0.43 -5.33 -6.67
C PRO A 314 1.35 -5.17 -5.44
N ASP A 315 2.19 -6.17 -5.16
CA ASP A 315 3.13 -6.19 -4.03
C ASP A 315 4.60 -5.98 -4.43
N LEU A 316 4.90 -5.71 -5.70
CA LEU A 316 6.27 -5.57 -6.20
C LEU A 316 6.37 -4.53 -7.32
N THR A 317 7.19 -3.52 -7.10
CA THR A 317 7.44 -2.46 -8.08
C THR A 317 8.94 -2.31 -8.33
N LEU A 318 9.35 -2.33 -9.59
CA LEU A 318 10.69 -1.88 -10.00
C LEU A 318 10.72 -0.36 -9.88
N LEU A 319 11.60 0.18 -9.04
CA LEU A 319 11.76 1.62 -8.87
C LEU A 319 12.70 2.21 -9.94
N GLY A 320 13.77 1.48 -10.26
CA GLY A 320 14.83 1.92 -11.15
C GLY A 320 16.14 1.20 -10.85
N ALA A 321 17.26 1.91 -10.87
CA ALA A 321 18.57 1.36 -10.52
C ALA A 321 19.39 2.32 -9.63
N MET A 322 20.26 1.74 -8.82
CA MET A 322 21.35 2.41 -8.09
C MET A 322 22.68 2.11 -8.77
N GLN A 323 23.60 3.05 -8.75
CA GLN A 323 24.96 2.81 -9.24
C GLN A 323 25.83 2.29 -8.10
N ILE A 324 26.26 1.04 -8.16
CA ILE A 324 27.13 0.41 -7.15
C ILE A 324 28.32 -0.17 -7.89
N ASP A 325 29.53 0.22 -7.48
CA ASP A 325 30.80 -0.23 -8.09
C ASP A 325 30.85 -0.06 -9.62
N GLY A 326 30.22 1.02 -10.12
CA GLY A 326 30.16 1.35 -11.54
C GLY A 326 29.09 0.57 -12.34
N ALA A 327 28.36 -0.35 -11.72
CA ALA A 327 27.26 -1.09 -12.35
C ALA A 327 25.89 -0.54 -11.95
N ASP A 328 24.91 -0.62 -12.86
CA ASP A 328 23.51 -0.34 -12.54
C ASP A 328 22.89 -1.57 -11.87
N VAL A 329 22.60 -1.46 -10.58
CA VAL A 329 21.93 -2.49 -9.78
C VAL A 329 20.43 -2.18 -9.72
N PRO A 330 19.54 -3.07 -10.21
CA PRO A 330 18.11 -2.82 -10.18
C PRO A 330 17.58 -2.78 -8.74
N VAL A 331 16.70 -1.82 -8.46
CA VAL A 331 16.09 -1.62 -7.15
C VAL A 331 14.59 -1.80 -7.25
N TYR A 332 14.05 -2.69 -6.42
CA TYR A 332 12.64 -2.99 -6.28
C TYR A 332 12.13 -2.55 -4.91
N PHE A 333 10.84 -2.26 -4.83
CA PHE A 333 10.09 -2.06 -3.59
C PHE A 333 9.05 -3.16 -3.46
N ALA A 334 9.04 -3.85 -2.32
CA ALA A 334 8.12 -4.95 -2.04
C ALA A 334 7.42 -4.78 -0.70
N ARG A 335 6.19 -5.30 -0.61
CA ARG A 335 5.36 -5.33 0.61
C ARG A 335 4.78 -6.73 0.84
N ARG A 336 4.24 -6.97 2.04
CA ARG A 336 3.61 -8.23 2.45
C ARG A 336 4.53 -9.44 2.32
N LEU A 337 5.83 -9.26 2.61
CA LEU A 337 6.81 -10.34 2.58
C LEU A 337 6.74 -11.26 3.81
N ASN A 338 5.90 -10.92 4.78
CA ASN A 338 5.48 -11.79 5.88
C ASN A 338 4.43 -12.84 5.45
N ASP A 339 3.78 -12.69 4.30
CA ASP A 339 2.86 -13.70 3.76
C ASP A 339 3.60 -14.69 2.83
N PRO A 340 3.68 -16.00 3.19
CA PRO A 340 4.37 -17.00 2.38
C PRO A 340 3.83 -17.12 0.95
N LYS A 341 2.53 -16.87 0.73
CA LYS A 341 1.95 -16.93 -0.62
C LYS A 341 2.44 -15.78 -1.49
N THR A 342 2.55 -14.59 -0.90
CA THR A 342 3.11 -13.42 -1.57
C THR A 342 4.59 -13.64 -1.87
N VAL A 343 5.38 -14.10 -0.90
CA VAL A 343 6.79 -14.47 -1.09
C VAL A 343 6.99 -15.42 -2.26
N GLN A 344 6.24 -16.53 -2.32
CA GLN A 344 6.35 -17.50 -3.40
C GLN A 344 6.01 -16.91 -4.77
N ARG A 345 4.95 -16.08 -4.85
CA ARG A 345 4.53 -15.41 -6.10
C ARG A 345 5.57 -14.42 -6.61
N LEU A 346 6.13 -13.62 -5.71
CA LEU A 346 7.13 -12.61 -6.06
C LEU A 346 8.47 -13.25 -6.44
N ASP A 347 8.87 -14.32 -5.76
CA ASP A 347 10.08 -15.09 -6.08
C ASP A 347 10.03 -15.63 -7.53
N LEU A 348 8.91 -16.26 -7.94
CA LEU A 348 8.71 -16.72 -9.32
C LEU A 348 8.76 -15.56 -10.33
N THR A 349 8.11 -14.44 -10.01
CA THR A 349 8.06 -13.24 -10.86
C THR A 349 9.47 -12.67 -11.11
N LEU A 350 10.30 -12.64 -10.08
CA LEU A 350 11.66 -12.12 -10.15
C LEU A 350 12.63 -13.08 -10.84
N ARG A 351 12.47 -14.41 -10.66
CA ARG A 351 13.24 -15.42 -11.40
C ARG A 351 13.03 -15.32 -12.90
N ALA A 352 11.79 -15.07 -13.34
CA ALA A 352 11.47 -14.89 -14.76
C ALA A 352 12.14 -13.63 -15.37
N ARG A 353 12.59 -12.68 -14.55
CA ARG A 353 13.18 -11.39 -14.95
C ARG A 353 14.70 -11.31 -14.79
N ASN A 354 15.40 -12.43 -14.61
CA ASN A 354 16.84 -12.49 -14.31
C ASN A 354 17.80 -12.02 -15.44
N THR A 355 17.38 -11.16 -16.35
CA THR A 355 18.24 -10.66 -17.44
C THR A 355 19.19 -9.55 -16.98
N ALA A 356 18.91 -8.87 -15.86
CA ALA A 356 19.66 -7.70 -15.38
C ALA A 356 20.69 -8.00 -14.27
N GLY A 357 20.82 -9.27 -13.84
CA GLY A 357 21.67 -9.65 -12.71
C GLY A 357 20.99 -9.51 -11.35
N VAL A 358 21.80 -9.56 -10.28
CA VAL A 358 21.34 -9.50 -8.88
C VAL A 358 20.95 -8.06 -8.54
N GLY A 359 19.71 -7.87 -8.06
CA GLY A 359 19.19 -6.58 -7.62
C GLY A 359 19.02 -6.45 -6.10
N ILE A 360 18.47 -5.32 -5.69
CA ILE A 360 18.10 -4.97 -4.32
C ILE A 360 16.58 -4.90 -4.22
N ILE A 361 16.01 -5.52 -3.19
CA ILE A 361 14.61 -5.40 -2.83
C ILE A 361 14.54 -4.70 -1.48
N LEU A 362 13.99 -3.50 -1.48
CA LEU A 362 13.63 -2.78 -0.27
C LEU A 362 12.26 -3.28 0.19
N ALA A 363 12.21 -3.96 1.31
CA ALA A 363 10.99 -4.53 1.87
C ALA A 363 10.34 -3.57 2.87
N ALA A 364 9.03 -3.33 2.74
CA ALA A 364 8.26 -2.64 3.76
C ALA A 364 8.05 -3.51 5.02
N SER A 365 8.05 -4.84 4.86
CA SER A 365 7.87 -5.81 5.94
C SER A 365 9.09 -5.91 6.86
N GLU A 366 8.83 -6.09 8.16
CA GLU A 366 9.85 -6.38 9.16
C GLU A 366 10.30 -7.85 9.08
N GLU A 367 9.34 -8.78 8.96
CA GLU A 367 9.61 -10.19 8.68
C GLU A 367 9.62 -10.45 7.17
N MET A 368 10.73 -11.01 6.69
CA MET A 368 10.98 -11.19 5.25
C MET A 368 12.10 -12.22 5.01
N PRO A 369 12.14 -12.87 3.83
CA PRO A 369 13.28 -13.72 3.45
C PRO A 369 14.53 -12.87 3.19
N SER A 370 15.71 -13.48 3.24
CA SER A 370 16.98 -12.80 2.89
C SER A 370 17.15 -12.56 1.38
N HIS A 371 16.38 -13.26 0.55
CA HIS A 371 16.45 -13.18 -0.91
C HIS A 371 15.10 -13.52 -1.55
N LEU A 372 14.85 -12.95 -2.73
CA LEU A 372 13.72 -13.29 -3.62
C LEU A 372 14.24 -13.36 -5.06
N GLY A 373 14.12 -14.54 -5.66
CA GLY A 373 14.78 -14.88 -6.91
C GLY A 373 16.29 -14.61 -6.83
N PRO A 374 16.89 -13.93 -7.82
CA PRO A 374 18.30 -13.54 -7.80
C PRO A 374 18.63 -12.32 -6.94
N ASN A 375 17.71 -11.77 -6.14
CA ASN A 375 17.87 -10.44 -5.54
C ASN A 375 18.06 -10.50 -4.02
N VAL A 376 18.84 -9.57 -3.50
CA VAL A 376 19.02 -9.37 -2.06
C VAL A 376 17.79 -8.64 -1.51
N VAL A 377 17.20 -9.17 -0.44
CA VAL A 377 16.09 -8.51 0.26
C VAL A 377 16.62 -7.86 1.53
N MET A 378 16.23 -6.62 1.78
CA MET A 378 16.65 -5.86 2.96
C MET A 378 15.51 -5.00 3.51
N PRO A 379 15.47 -4.74 4.83
CA PRO A 379 14.37 -4.02 5.44
C PRO A 379 14.52 -2.54 5.15
N LEU A 380 13.50 -1.95 4.52
CA LEU A 380 13.50 -0.54 4.10
C LEU A 380 13.84 0.40 5.26
N LEU A 381 13.24 0.14 6.43
CA LEU A 381 13.34 1.02 7.61
C LEU A 381 14.71 0.95 8.30
N SER A 382 15.48 -0.11 8.10
CA SER A 382 16.83 -0.24 8.70
C SER A 382 17.90 0.56 7.97
N HIS A 383 17.54 1.21 6.86
CA HIS A 383 18.45 1.99 6.02
C HIS A 383 18.08 3.47 5.94
N LEU A 384 17.25 3.96 6.87
CA LEU A 384 16.96 5.38 6.98
C LEU A 384 18.22 6.15 7.39
N ALA A 385 18.37 7.33 6.79
CA ALA A 385 19.43 8.27 7.16
C ALA A 385 19.16 8.92 8.52
N SER A 386 20.19 9.56 9.07
CA SER A 386 20.00 10.46 10.22
C SER A 386 19.05 11.60 9.87
N ALA A 387 18.33 12.13 10.86
CA ALA A 387 17.37 13.23 10.67
C ALA A 387 17.99 14.51 10.09
N ASP A 388 19.30 14.68 10.24
CA ASP A 388 20.05 15.84 9.73
C ASP A 388 20.44 15.71 8.25
N GLU A 389 20.20 14.56 7.62
CA GLU A 389 20.55 14.32 6.22
C GLU A 389 19.49 14.81 5.24
N VAL A 390 19.94 15.32 4.09
CA VAL A 390 19.07 15.82 3.01
C VAL A 390 18.36 14.66 2.28
N ILE A 391 18.90 13.45 2.35
CA ILE A 391 18.37 12.25 1.69
C ILE A 391 17.78 11.34 2.76
N LEU A 392 16.63 10.73 2.46
CA LEU A 392 15.90 9.88 3.40
C LEU A 392 16.63 8.58 3.78
N PHE A 393 17.54 8.10 2.94
CA PHE A 393 18.21 6.81 3.09
C PHE A 393 19.72 6.93 3.13
N ALA A 394 20.34 6.19 4.06
CA ALA A 394 21.78 6.03 4.17
C ALA A 394 22.29 5.10 3.06
N ARG A 395 22.66 5.67 1.92
CA ARG A 395 23.07 4.92 0.72
C ARG A 395 24.21 3.95 1.00
N ASP A 396 25.23 4.36 1.73
CA ASP A 396 26.39 3.52 2.04
C ASP A 396 26.00 2.25 2.81
N GLY A 397 24.99 2.36 3.69
CA GLY A 397 24.44 1.21 4.42
C GLY A 397 23.75 0.21 3.50
N ILE A 398 22.99 0.69 2.51
CA ILE A 398 22.33 -0.14 1.50
C ILE A 398 23.38 -0.85 0.63
N GLU A 399 24.41 -0.12 0.18
CA GLU A 399 25.46 -0.70 -0.66
C GLU A 399 26.27 -1.76 0.09
N LEU A 400 26.59 -1.52 1.37
CA LEU A 400 27.27 -2.50 2.21
C LEU A 400 26.44 -3.76 2.42
N ALA A 401 25.14 -3.61 2.74
CA ALA A 401 24.22 -4.74 2.90
C ALA A 401 24.09 -5.58 1.63
N TYR A 402 24.01 -4.90 0.47
CA TYR A 402 24.01 -5.55 -0.84
C TYR A 402 25.30 -6.34 -1.09
N ARG A 403 26.49 -5.74 -0.89
CA ARG A 403 27.79 -6.42 -1.10
C ARG A 403 27.93 -7.66 -0.22
N ASN A 404 27.53 -7.57 1.05
CA ASN A 404 27.63 -8.69 1.99
C ASN A 404 26.72 -9.86 1.63
N SER A 405 25.60 -9.60 0.95
CA SER A 405 24.59 -10.61 0.61
C SER A 405 24.64 -11.04 -0.86
N LEU A 406 25.52 -10.43 -1.66
CA LEU A 406 25.62 -10.63 -3.09
C LEU A 406 25.96 -12.08 -3.46
N SER A 407 26.86 -12.71 -2.70
CA SER A 407 27.27 -14.11 -2.89
C SER A 407 26.06 -15.06 -2.74
N LEU A 408 25.28 -14.89 -1.67
CA LEU A 408 24.07 -15.67 -1.42
C LEU A 408 23.01 -15.47 -2.52
N ALA A 409 22.71 -14.22 -2.86
CA ALA A 409 21.73 -13.89 -3.90
C ALA A 409 22.16 -14.40 -5.29
N ARG A 410 23.47 -14.47 -5.57
CA ARG A 410 24.00 -15.06 -6.81
C ARG A 410 23.71 -16.55 -6.96
N GLY A 411 23.41 -17.27 -5.88
CA GLY A 411 22.91 -18.65 -5.95
C GLY A 411 21.44 -18.75 -6.35
N GLY A 412 20.68 -17.65 -6.31
CA GLY A 412 19.22 -17.63 -6.43
C GLY A 412 18.60 -17.89 -7.80
N VAL A 413 19.30 -18.43 -8.80
CA VAL A 413 18.73 -18.67 -10.17
C VAL A 413 18.83 -20.12 -10.56
N SER A 414 20.06 -20.61 -10.62
CA SER A 414 20.44 -21.96 -10.97
C SER A 414 21.77 -22.23 -10.30
N PRO A 415 22.10 -23.49 -10.02
CA PRO A 415 23.44 -23.84 -9.60
C PRO A 415 24.48 -23.28 -10.57
N ARG A 416 25.57 -22.73 -10.05
CA ARG A 416 26.71 -22.31 -10.86
C ARG A 416 28.00 -22.31 -10.07
N VAL A 417 29.09 -22.58 -10.76
CA VAL A 417 30.44 -22.33 -10.26
C VAL A 417 30.92 -21.01 -10.86
N VAL A 418 31.38 -20.10 -10.01
CA VAL A 418 32.05 -18.86 -10.45
C VAL A 418 33.51 -18.98 -10.08
N ARG A 419 34.38 -19.02 -11.09
CA ARG A 419 35.84 -19.07 -10.89
C ARG A 419 36.39 -17.70 -10.48
N THR A 420 37.34 -17.72 -9.56
CA THR A 420 38.19 -16.58 -9.16
C THR A 420 39.64 -16.92 -9.53
N GLY A 421 39.93 -17.03 -10.83
CA GLY A 421 41.21 -17.52 -11.35
C GLY A 421 41.18 -19.01 -11.70
N THR A 422 42.36 -19.63 -11.87
CA THR A 422 42.46 -21.03 -12.32
C THR A 422 42.36 -22.06 -11.19
N GLN A 423 42.59 -21.65 -9.95
CA GLN A 423 42.73 -22.55 -8.79
C GLN A 423 41.76 -22.22 -7.64
N SER A 424 40.81 -21.31 -7.83
CA SER A 424 39.79 -21.04 -6.81
C SER A 424 38.49 -20.56 -7.43
N GLY A 425 37.42 -20.71 -6.69
CA GLY A 425 36.09 -20.26 -7.09
C GLY A 425 35.05 -20.64 -6.03
N THR A 426 33.80 -20.33 -6.32
CA THR A 426 32.69 -20.57 -5.40
C THR A 426 31.55 -21.21 -6.15
N LEU A 427 31.02 -22.30 -5.60
CA LEU A 427 29.76 -22.91 -6.00
C LEU A 427 28.61 -22.20 -5.30
N PHE A 428 27.63 -21.80 -6.10
CA PHE A 428 26.38 -21.23 -5.64
C PHE A 428 25.25 -22.18 -6.01
N ILE A 429 24.42 -22.56 -5.05
CA ILE A 429 23.19 -23.35 -5.26
C ILE A 429 22.04 -22.57 -4.64
N PRO A 430 20.87 -22.46 -5.31
CA PRO A 430 19.70 -21.82 -4.72
C PRO A 430 19.35 -22.41 -3.35
N GLY A 431 19.22 -21.56 -2.34
CA GLY A 431 18.85 -21.96 -0.98
C GLY A 431 19.96 -22.63 -0.16
N LYS A 432 21.23 -22.59 -0.58
CA LYS A 432 22.37 -23.10 0.19
C LYS A 432 23.47 -22.05 0.35
N GLU A 433 24.25 -22.20 1.41
CA GLU A 433 25.46 -21.40 1.64
C GLU A 433 26.45 -21.57 0.47
N PRO A 434 27.21 -20.52 0.10
CA PRO A 434 28.21 -20.63 -0.94
C PRO A 434 29.33 -21.58 -0.52
N LEU A 435 29.65 -22.56 -1.37
CA LEU A 435 30.75 -23.50 -1.12
C LEU A 435 32.01 -23.00 -1.82
N HIS A 436 33.04 -22.67 -1.04
CA HIS A 436 34.36 -22.33 -1.58
C HIS A 436 35.08 -23.58 -2.10
N LEU A 437 35.54 -23.51 -3.35
CA LEU A 437 36.26 -24.58 -4.03
C LEU A 437 37.70 -24.14 -4.27
N ALA A 438 38.64 -25.00 -3.87
CA ALA A 438 40.07 -24.77 -3.96
C ALA A 438 40.72 -25.85 -4.82
N GLY A 439 41.32 -25.43 -5.93
CA GLY A 439 41.93 -26.30 -6.93
C GLY A 439 41.07 -26.49 -8.17
N ASN A 440 41.73 -26.60 -9.33
CA ASN A 440 41.07 -26.80 -10.62
C ASN A 440 40.17 -28.05 -10.65
N ASP A 441 40.58 -29.10 -9.94
CA ASP A 441 39.86 -30.38 -9.88
C ASP A 441 38.47 -30.21 -9.24
N GLN A 442 38.41 -29.56 -8.07
CA GLN A 442 37.14 -29.31 -7.36
C GLN A 442 36.19 -28.45 -8.20
N LEU A 443 36.73 -27.40 -8.84
CA LEU A 443 35.97 -26.52 -9.74
C LEU A 443 35.37 -27.32 -10.90
N THR A 444 36.18 -28.13 -11.56
CA THR A 444 35.78 -28.89 -12.74
C THR A 444 34.74 -29.98 -12.41
N ILE A 445 34.85 -30.63 -11.24
CA ILE A 445 33.84 -31.59 -10.75
C ILE A 445 32.48 -30.88 -10.61
N PHE A 446 32.42 -29.77 -9.89
CA PHE A 446 31.15 -29.07 -9.66
C PHE A 446 30.61 -28.37 -10.92
N GLU A 447 31.47 -27.90 -11.82
CA GLU A 447 31.04 -27.38 -13.13
C GLU A 447 30.31 -28.45 -13.95
N ARG A 448 30.84 -29.67 -13.99
CA ARG A 448 30.20 -30.81 -14.67
C ARG A 448 28.85 -31.16 -14.05
N LEU A 449 28.77 -31.18 -12.72
CA LEU A 449 27.52 -31.45 -12.00
C LEU A 449 26.47 -30.34 -12.20
N VAL A 450 26.89 -29.07 -12.23
CA VAL A 450 26.03 -27.93 -12.55
C VAL A 450 25.46 -28.06 -13.97
N VAL A 451 26.29 -28.39 -14.96
CA VAL A 451 25.86 -28.56 -16.36
C VAL A 451 24.86 -29.71 -16.48
N ALA A 452 25.11 -30.83 -15.78
CA ALA A 452 24.20 -31.98 -15.75
C ALA A 452 22.85 -31.62 -15.10
N ALA A 453 22.87 -30.88 -13.98
CA ALA A 453 21.66 -30.40 -13.33
C ALA A 453 20.82 -29.48 -14.24
N GLY A 454 21.45 -28.69 -15.10
CA GLY A 454 20.76 -27.78 -16.03
C GLY A 454 20.21 -28.45 -17.31
N THR A 455 20.65 -29.66 -17.66
CA THR A 455 20.29 -30.33 -18.93
C THR A 455 19.21 -31.40 -18.78
N GLY A 456 18.61 -31.54 -17.58
CA GLY A 456 17.54 -32.50 -17.29
C GLY A 456 18.02 -33.92 -16.99
N SER A 457 19.33 -34.18 -17.03
CA SER A 457 19.97 -35.44 -16.60
C SER A 457 20.90 -35.17 -15.42
N PRO A 458 20.38 -35.05 -14.19
CA PRO A 458 21.14 -34.56 -13.03
C PRO A 458 22.24 -35.52 -12.54
N ASP A 459 22.22 -36.78 -12.99
CA ASP A 459 23.14 -37.82 -12.57
C ASP A 459 24.27 -38.00 -13.59
N VAL A 460 25.52 -37.82 -13.15
CA VAL A 460 26.73 -37.94 -13.95
C VAL A 460 27.48 -39.21 -13.57
N GLN A 461 27.78 -40.06 -14.55
CA GLN A 461 28.58 -41.27 -14.33
C GLN A 461 29.98 -40.90 -13.83
N VAL A 462 30.51 -41.60 -12.83
CA VAL A 462 31.84 -41.30 -12.23
C VAL A 462 32.96 -41.24 -13.26
N LYS A 463 32.91 -42.09 -14.30
CA LYS A 463 33.89 -42.08 -15.39
C LYS A 463 33.87 -40.77 -16.18
N ALA A 464 32.68 -40.24 -16.47
CA ALA A 464 32.51 -38.95 -17.16
C ALA A 464 32.82 -37.78 -16.23
N LEU A 465 32.42 -37.88 -14.96
CA LEU A 465 32.69 -36.85 -13.95
C LEU A 465 34.18 -36.66 -13.69
N MET A 466 34.95 -37.76 -13.68
CA MET A 466 36.39 -37.78 -13.42
C MET A 466 37.25 -37.83 -14.70
N ASP A 467 36.66 -37.64 -15.88
CA ASP A 467 37.41 -37.67 -17.14
C ASP A 467 38.50 -36.58 -17.17
N GLY A 468 39.75 -36.96 -17.43
CA GLY A 468 40.92 -36.05 -17.40
C GLY A 468 41.55 -35.83 -16.01
N PHE A 469 41.10 -36.54 -14.96
CA PHE A 469 41.68 -36.46 -13.62
C PHE A 469 42.56 -37.69 -13.34
N GLU A 470 43.60 -37.52 -12.52
CA GLU A 470 44.38 -38.67 -11.99
C GLU A 470 43.58 -39.48 -10.96
N SER A 471 42.65 -38.80 -10.28
CA SER A 471 41.78 -39.38 -9.26
C SER A 471 40.64 -40.20 -9.88
N ARG A 472 40.29 -41.33 -9.23
CA ARG A 472 39.23 -42.24 -9.69
C ARG A 472 37.85 -41.96 -9.07
N SER A 473 37.78 -41.04 -8.10
CA SER A 473 36.52 -40.67 -7.45
C SER A 473 36.52 -39.20 -7.02
N PRO A 474 35.35 -38.55 -6.91
CA PRO A 474 35.25 -37.17 -6.45
C PRO A 474 35.83 -36.97 -5.06
N GLN A 475 35.68 -37.95 -4.16
CA GLN A 475 36.19 -37.90 -2.80
C GLN A 475 37.69 -37.60 -2.72
N GLN A 476 38.48 -38.10 -3.67
CA GLN A 476 39.93 -37.91 -3.70
C GLN A 476 40.36 -36.48 -4.04
N ALA A 477 39.45 -35.65 -4.58
CA ALA A 477 39.71 -34.24 -4.86
C ALA A 477 39.54 -33.33 -3.63
N PHE A 478 39.06 -33.87 -2.50
CA PHE A 478 38.79 -33.13 -1.28
C PHE A 478 39.56 -33.70 -0.09
N ARG A 479 39.93 -32.84 0.87
CA ARG A 479 40.41 -33.31 2.18
C ARG A 479 39.25 -33.94 2.93
N LYS A 480 39.54 -34.90 3.81
CA LYS A 480 38.52 -35.67 4.55
C LYS A 480 37.46 -34.79 5.20
N ASP A 481 37.88 -33.80 6.00
CA ASP A 481 36.93 -32.92 6.71
C ASP A 481 36.07 -32.08 5.76
N THR A 482 36.63 -31.64 4.63
CA THR A 482 35.88 -30.93 3.58
C THR A 482 34.92 -31.85 2.85
N TRP A 483 35.33 -33.10 2.58
CA TRP A 483 34.47 -34.09 1.95
C TRP A 483 33.27 -34.43 2.82
N ASP A 484 33.51 -34.65 4.11
CA ASP A 484 32.47 -35.01 5.08
C ASP A 484 31.45 -33.86 5.27
N SER A 485 31.87 -32.59 5.13
CA SER A 485 30.96 -31.44 5.19
C SER A 485 30.17 -31.16 3.92
N ILE A 486 30.60 -31.68 2.76
CA ILE A 486 29.92 -31.44 1.47
C ILE A 486 29.12 -32.64 0.96
N ARG A 487 29.44 -33.86 1.40
CA ARG A 487 28.73 -35.06 1.00
C ARG A 487 27.29 -35.00 1.52
N ASP A 488 26.34 -35.29 0.65
CA ASP A 488 24.88 -35.25 0.89
C ASP A 488 24.33 -33.84 1.16
N VAL A 489 25.21 -32.84 1.33
CA VAL A 489 24.85 -31.41 1.42
C VAL A 489 24.94 -30.73 0.05
N TYR A 490 26.01 -30.91 -0.72
CA TYR A 490 26.20 -30.28 -2.04
C TYR A 490 26.33 -31.30 -3.17
N ILE A 491 26.89 -32.47 -2.88
CA ILE A 491 27.09 -33.58 -3.82
C ILE A 491 26.63 -34.88 -3.18
N SER A 492 25.83 -35.68 -3.89
CA SER A 492 25.37 -36.99 -3.41
C SER A 492 25.49 -38.05 -4.50
N LYS A 493 25.31 -39.32 -4.11
CA LYS A 493 25.19 -40.42 -5.08
C LYS A 493 23.95 -40.20 -5.95
N GLY A 494 24.09 -40.53 -7.23
CA GLY A 494 22.97 -40.61 -8.17
C GLY A 494 22.05 -41.80 -7.86
N ALA A 495 20.91 -41.87 -8.54
CA ALA A 495 19.95 -42.96 -8.42
C ALA A 495 20.54 -44.33 -8.82
N LYS A 496 21.62 -44.34 -9.62
CA LYS A 496 22.36 -45.55 -10.01
C LYS A 496 23.73 -45.59 -9.36
N ASN A 497 24.15 -46.80 -8.98
CA ASN A 497 25.50 -47.05 -8.50
C ASN A 497 26.55 -46.55 -9.50
N GLY A 498 27.54 -45.80 -9.01
CA GLY A 498 28.59 -45.20 -9.83
C GLY A 498 28.20 -43.88 -10.51
N TYR A 499 27.07 -43.27 -10.15
CA TYR A 499 26.69 -41.93 -10.57
C TYR A 499 26.72 -40.95 -9.40
N TRP A 500 26.90 -39.68 -9.71
CA TRP A 500 26.93 -38.57 -8.76
C TRP A 500 26.04 -37.44 -9.26
N ARG A 501 25.45 -36.70 -8.34
CA ARG A 501 24.56 -35.59 -8.67
C ARG A 501 24.80 -34.39 -7.76
N LEU A 502 24.40 -33.22 -8.26
CA LEU A 502 24.33 -32.02 -7.45
C LEU A 502 23.08 -32.06 -6.58
N VAL A 503 23.22 -31.77 -5.28
CA VAL A 503 22.06 -31.74 -4.36
C VAL A 503 21.39 -30.37 -4.45
N LEU A 504 20.16 -30.33 -4.95
CA LEU A 504 19.33 -29.12 -5.05
C LEU A 504 18.32 -29.06 -3.90
N ALA A 505 17.94 -27.85 -3.46
CA ALA A 505 16.87 -27.69 -2.48
C ALA A 505 15.54 -28.25 -3.04
N GLY A 506 14.86 -29.11 -2.26
CA GLY A 506 13.56 -29.70 -2.61
C GLY A 506 13.58 -31.11 -3.20
N GLN A 507 14.72 -31.79 -3.30
CA GLN A 507 14.75 -33.24 -3.58
C GLN A 507 14.82 -34.03 -2.27
N PRO A 508 13.88 -34.96 -2.00
CA PRO A 508 14.01 -35.85 -0.85
C PRO A 508 15.27 -36.69 -1.02
N THR A 509 16.12 -36.70 0.01
CA THR A 509 17.14 -37.73 0.18
C THR A 509 16.41 -39.04 0.41
N GLU A 510 16.32 -39.90 -0.61
CA GLU A 510 15.97 -41.29 -0.41
C GLU A 510 17.08 -41.92 0.43
N ASP A 511 16.82 -42.05 1.73
CA ASP A 511 17.59 -42.94 2.59
C ASP A 511 17.53 -44.34 1.97
N VAL A 512 18.70 -44.89 1.70
CA VAL A 512 18.88 -46.25 1.20
C VAL A 512 18.33 -47.18 2.27
N ALA A 513 17.13 -47.72 2.05
CA ALA A 513 16.55 -48.76 2.88
C ALA A 513 17.49 -49.97 2.91
N GLU A 514 17.96 -50.32 4.10
CA GLU A 514 18.55 -51.64 4.37
C GLU A 514 17.51 -52.71 4.03
N ALA A 515 17.90 -53.66 3.19
CA ALA A 515 17.07 -54.81 2.85
C ALA A 515 16.87 -55.69 4.10
N PRO A 516 15.67 -56.21 4.36
CA PRO A 516 15.45 -57.08 5.50
C PRO A 516 16.04 -58.47 5.24
N ASP A 517 16.69 -59.01 6.27
CA ASP A 517 17.21 -60.37 6.31
C ASP A 517 16.08 -61.39 6.06
N GLU A 518 16.34 -62.34 5.15
CA GLU A 518 15.58 -63.57 5.00
C GLU A 518 15.81 -64.45 6.23
N GLU A 519 14.88 -64.44 7.19
CA GLU A 519 14.75 -65.53 8.15
C GLU A 519 14.00 -66.71 7.52
N THR A 520 14.74 -67.79 7.30
CA THR A 520 14.23 -69.15 7.18
C THR A 520 13.41 -69.54 8.42
N VAL A 521 12.16 -69.96 8.23
CA VAL A 521 11.55 -71.26 8.63
C VAL A 521 10.15 -71.37 8.04
#